data_AF-A0A4V4HAK1-F1
#
_entry.id   AF-A0A4V4HAK1-F1
#
_cell.length_a   1.000
_cell.length_b   1.000
_cell.length_c   1.000
_cell.angle_alpha   90.00
_cell.angle_beta   90.00
_cell.angle_gamma   90.00
#
_symmetry.space_group_name_H-M   'P 1'
#
loop_
_entity.id
_entity.type
_entity.pdbx_description
1 polymer ?
#
loop_
_entity_poly.entity_id
_entity_poly.type
_entity_poly.pdbx_seq_one_letter_code
_entity_poly.pdbx_strand_id
1 'polypeptide(L)' 'GEVLRIDAGSQSVEQIAVDMLTEKDVHVTFQLLELAPATTEDDSTLQHDWRSRKVGHTIFKTRGRLILPVNP' A
#
# COMPACT_ATOMS: atom_id res chain seq x y z
N GLY A 1 -1.48 4.62 -1.20
CA GLY A 1 -0.99 3.92 0.00
C GLY A 1 0.19 3.07 -0.38
N GLU A 2 1.02 2.69 0.58
CA GLU A 2 2.22 1.87 0.38
C GLU A 2 2.12 0.63 1.27
N VAL A 3 2.34 -0.55 0.70
CA VAL A 3 2.42 -1.81 1.45
C VAL A 3 3.80 -1.90 2.08
N LEU A 4 3.84 -2.12 3.39
CA LEU A 4 5.07 -2.21 4.17
C LEU A 4 5.46 -3.66 4.47
N ARG A 5 4.47 -4.53 4.67
CA ARG A 5 4.69 -5.94 5.00
C ARG A 5 3.46 -6.79 4.69
N ILE A 6 3.69 -8.02 4.25
CA ILE A 6 2.67 -9.07 4.16
C ILE A 6 3.10 -10.19 5.11
N ASP A 7 2.23 -10.54 6.05
CA ASP A 7 2.41 -11.70 6.94
C ASP A 7 1.47 -12.81 6.48
N ALA A 8 1.98 -13.99 6.15
CA ALA A 8 1.21 -15.20 5.84
C ALA A 8 1.47 -16.25 6.92
N GLY A 9 0.54 -16.36 7.87
CA GLY A 9 0.77 -17.17 9.07
C GLY A 9 1.91 -16.62 9.92
N SER A 10 2.97 -17.41 10.09
CA SER A 10 4.18 -17.02 10.84
C SER A 10 5.29 -16.43 9.98
N GLN A 11 5.10 -16.34 8.66
CA GLN A 11 6.12 -15.90 7.72
C GLN A 11 5.83 -14.50 7.18
N SER A 12 6.85 -13.64 7.17
CA SER A 12 6.82 -12.38 6.44
C SER A 12 7.27 -12.64 5.00
N VAL A 13 6.47 -12.23 4.03
CA VAL A 13 6.74 -12.45 2.60
C VAL A 13 6.73 -11.12 1.84
N GLU A 14 7.47 -11.05 0.74
CA GLU A 14 7.45 -9.87 -0.14
C GLU A 14 6.27 -9.88 -1.10
N GLN A 15 5.84 -11.08 -1.52
CA GLN A 15 4.76 -11.28 -2.46
C GLN A 15 3.90 -12.46 -2.02
N ILE A 16 2.63 -12.39 -2.34
CA ILE A 16 1.67 -13.48 -2.12
C ILE A 16 0.74 -13.55 -3.32
N ALA A 17 0.29 -14.76 -3.65
CA ALA A 17 -0.70 -14.94 -4.69
C ALA A 17 -2.04 -14.28 -4.28
N VAL A 18 -2.74 -13.67 -5.22
CA VAL A 18 -3.92 -12.84 -4.96
C VAL A 18 -5.06 -13.67 -4.34
N ASP A 19 -5.20 -14.92 -4.73
CA ASP A 19 -6.15 -15.90 -4.20
C ASP A 19 -5.88 -16.24 -2.72
N MET A 20 -4.61 -16.27 -2.31
CA MET A 20 -4.22 -16.48 -0.91
C MET A 20 -4.60 -15.32 0.00
N LEU A 21 -4.93 -14.13 -0.51
CA LEU A 21 -5.44 -13.03 0.32
C LEU A 21 -6.74 -13.37 1.05
N THR A 22 -7.46 -14.41 0.63
CA THR A 22 -8.69 -14.88 1.31
C THR A 22 -8.41 -15.78 2.50
N GLU A 23 -7.17 -16.26 2.66
CA GLU A 23 -6.78 -17.11 3.78
C GLU A 23 -6.83 -16.34 5.10
N LYS A 24 -7.27 -17.03 6.16
CA LYS A 24 -7.57 -16.40 7.46
C LYS A 24 -6.36 -15.76 8.12
N ASP A 25 -5.17 -16.26 7.83
CA ASP A 25 -3.93 -15.91 8.51
C ASP A 25 -3.05 -14.94 7.72
N VAL A 26 -3.56 -14.45 6.58
CA VAL A 26 -2.87 -13.41 5.81
C VAL A 26 -3.21 -12.03 6.39
N HIS A 27 -2.18 -11.23 6.65
CA HIS A 27 -2.32 -9.84 7.08
C HIS A 27 -1.45 -8.92 6.23
N VAL A 28 -2.01 -7.76 5.89
CA VAL A 28 -1.31 -6.72 5.14
C VAL A 28 -1.13 -5.52 6.06
N THR A 29 0.13 -5.09 6.19
CA THR A 29 0.51 -3.87 6.89
C THR A 29 0.84 -2.81 5.86
N PHE A 30 0.17 -1.67 5.93
CA PHE A 30 0.30 -0.58 4.95
C PHE A 30 0.19 0.78 5.62
N GLN A 31 0.59 1.82 4.89
CA GLN A 31 0.41 3.21 5.29
C GLN A 31 -0.26 4.01 4.19
N LEU A 32 -0.91 5.10 4.57
CA LEU A 32 -1.54 6.01 3.62
C LEU A 32 -0.51 6.98 3.05
N LEU A 33 -0.70 7.31 1.77
CA LEU A 33 0.04 8.35 1.09
C LEU A 33 -0.94 9.46 0.72
N GLU A 34 -0.55 10.70 0.91
CA GLU A 34 -1.25 11.87 0.39
C GLU A 34 -0.71 12.20 -0.99
N LEU A 35 -1.61 12.70 -1.82
CA LEU A 35 -1.24 13.37 -3.04
C LEU A 35 -0.99 14.83 -2.70
N ALA A 36 0.21 15.32 -2.99
CA ALA A 36 0.62 16.70 -2.77
C ALA A 36 1.19 17.28 -4.07
N PRO A 37 1.07 18.59 -4.32
CA PRO A 37 1.79 19.24 -5.41
C PRO A 37 3.29 19.01 -5.27
N ALA A 38 3.98 18.80 -6.39
CA ALA A 38 5.43 18.77 -6.39
C ALA A 38 5.98 20.19 -6.23
N THR A 39 7.01 20.35 -5.40
CA THR A 39 7.73 21.61 -5.25
C THR A 39 9.00 21.59 -6.10
N THR A 40 9.58 22.77 -6.35
CA THR A 40 10.87 22.88 -7.06
C THR A 40 12.03 22.22 -6.32
N GLU A 41 11.90 22.02 -5.00
CA GLU A 41 12.87 21.30 -4.17
C GLU A 41 12.75 19.78 -4.36
N ASP A 42 11.53 19.31 -4.61
CA ASP A 42 11.21 17.89 -4.78
C ASP A 42 11.46 17.39 -6.21
N ASP A 43 11.17 18.23 -7.21
CA ASP A 43 11.44 17.98 -8.62
C ASP A 43 12.07 19.22 -9.25
N SER A 44 13.40 19.26 -9.28
CA SER A 44 14.14 20.36 -9.91
C SER A 44 13.98 20.40 -11.43
N THR A 45 13.48 19.31 -12.04
CA THR A 45 13.22 19.24 -13.48
C THR A 45 11.85 19.83 -13.85
N LEU A 46 10.98 20.06 -12.87
CA LEU A 46 9.62 20.58 -13.04
C LEU A 46 8.79 19.78 -14.04
N GLN A 47 9.06 18.48 -14.17
CA GLN A 47 8.36 17.60 -15.11
C GLN A 47 7.07 17.04 -14.50
N HIS A 48 6.97 17.01 -13.18
CA HIS A 48 5.83 16.45 -12.48
C HIS A 48 5.12 17.54 -11.67
N ASP A 49 3.81 17.65 -11.87
CA ASP A 49 2.98 18.58 -11.10
C ASP A 49 2.60 18.02 -9.71
N TRP A 50 2.65 16.70 -9.55
CA TRP A 50 2.15 15.99 -8.36
C TRP A 50 3.14 14.94 -7.87
N ARG A 51 3.14 14.72 -6.55
CA ARG A 51 3.90 13.67 -5.89
C ARG A 51 3.08 12.95 -4.82
N SER A 52 3.51 11.74 -4.49
CA SER A 52 3.03 11.05 -3.29
C SER A 52 3.93 11.38 -2.10
N ARG A 53 3.33 11.58 -0.93
CA ARG A 53 4.04 11.77 0.35
C ARG A 53 3.39 10.92 1.45
N LYS A 54 4.20 10.46 2.42
CA LYS A 54 3.71 9.71 3.57
C LYS A 54 2.91 10.63 4.50
N VAL A 55 1.68 10.22 4.87
CA VAL A 55 0.81 10.99 5.77
C VAL A 55 1.03 10.54 7.19
N GLY A 56 1.71 11.36 7.99
CA GLY A 56 2.02 11.04 9.37
C GLY A 56 2.75 9.69 9.52
N HIS A 57 2.66 9.10 10.70
CA HIS A 57 3.31 7.82 11.04
C HIS A 57 2.29 6.70 11.29
N THR A 58 1.08 6.83 10.74
CA THR A 58 0.01 5.87 11.00
C THR A 58 0.15 4.66 10.09
N ILE A 59 0.42 3.52 10.74
CA ILE A 59 0.52 2.22 10.11
C ILE A 59 -0.77 1.45 10.40
N PHE A 60 -1.38 0.90 9.35
CA PHE A 60 -2.58 0.08 9.43
C PHE A 60 -2.20 -1.38 9.22
N LYS A 61 -2.76 -2.27 10.03
CA LYS A 61 -2.70 -3.72 9.83
C LYS A 61 -4.11 -4.25 9.65
N THR A 62 -4.36 -4.91 8.53
CA THR A 62 -5.66 -5.53 8.23
C THR A 62 -5.46 -6.99 7.85
N ARG A 63 -6.50 -7.80 8.01
CA ARG A 63 -6.55 -9.12 7.38
C ARG A 63 -6.59 -8.96 5.87
N GLY A 64 -5.91 -9.88 5.17
CA GLY A 64 -6.06 -10.07 3.75
C GLY A 64 -7.53 -10.22 3.41
N ARG A 65 -7.97 -9.46 2.40
CA ARG A 65 -9.28 -9.61 1.78
C ARG A 65 -9.11 -9.36 0.30
N LEU A 66 -9.56 -10.30 -0.51
CA LEU A 66 -9.64 -10.12 -1.95
C LEU A 66 -10.96 -9.38 -2.27
N ILE A 67 -10.86 -8.16 -2.77
CA ILE A 67 -12.00 -7.41 -3.31
C ILE A 67 -11.83 -7.39 -4.83
N LEU A 68 -12.68 -8.14 -5.53
CA LEU A 68 -12.73 -8.13 -6.98
C LEU A 68 -13.91 -7.25 -7.44
N PRO A 69 -13.75 -6.44 -8.50
CA PRO A 69 -14.90 -5.83 -9.14
C PRO A 69 -15.82 -6.93 -9.64
N VAL A 70 -17.07 -6.90 -9.22
CA VAL A 70 -18.12 -7.75 -9.81
C VAL A 70 -18.44 -7.12 -11.15
N ASN A 71 -18.25 -7.86 -12.24
CA ASN A 71 -18.68 -7.41 -13.56
C ASN A 71 -20.22 -7.31 -13.51
N PRO A 72 -20.82 -6.11 -13.70
CA PRO A 72 -22.25 -5.90 -13.52
C PRO A 72 -23.12 -6.67 -14.53
#